data_AF-A0A959Q5F2-F1
#
_entry.id   AF-A0A959Q5F2-F1
#
_cell.length_a   1.000
_cell.length_b   1.000
_cell.length_c   1.000
_cell.angle_alpha   90.00
_cell.angle_beta   90.00
_cell.angle_gamma   90.00
#
_symmetry.space_group_name_H-M   'P 1'
#
loop_
_entity.id
_entity.type
_entity.pdbx_description
1 polymer ?
#
loop_
_entity_poly.entity_id
_entity_poly.type
_entity_poly.pdbx_seq_one_letter_code
_entity_poly.pdbx_strand_id
1 'polypeptide(L)'
;MKSLLKFTSRLFSPSAAGLYILLFALAIGVATFIENDFGTSAAQKIVFRSRWFELLLLLFGVSLIANIFRFRLVQQKKWAILTFHLAMIVILLGAGITRYFGQEGMMHIREDGSSDYFLSSETFLQMEVQDRDQKYAVAEPVHFASLGKNSFQQSYLFGGREVRVELENFIPNPQEILVEDEQGVPTLKVVIGGENGREEYFVRSGDRARIRGTL
;
A
#
# COMPACT_ATOMS: atom_id res chain seq x y z
N MET A 1 -7.19 24.49 32.95
CA MET A 1 -5.71 24.43 32.83
C MET A 1 -5.05 23.23 33.54
N LYS A 2 -5.24 23.01 34.85
CA LYS A 2 -4.58 21.91 35.59
C LYS A 2 -4.90 20.49 35.09
N SER A 3 -6.12 20.27 34.59
CA SER A 3 -6.53 18.97 34.00
C SER A 3 -5.80 18.67 32.68
N LEU A 4 -5.66 19.68 31.81
CA LEU A 4 -4.99 19.55 30.51
C LEU A 4 -3.51 19.17 30.66
N LEU A 5 -2.81 19.81 31.60
CA LEU A 5 -1.40 19.53 31.91
C LEU A 5 -1.20 18.14 32.55
N LYS A 6 -2.19 17.65 33.31
CA LYS A 6 -2.17 16.28 33.85
C LYS A 6 -2.38 15.23 32.78
N PHE A 7 -3.20 15.52 31.77
CA PHE A 7 -3.45 14.62 30.66
C PHE A 7 -2.23 14.51 29.74
N THR A 8 -1.64 15.64 29.35
CA THR A 8 -0.43 15.66 28.50
C THR A 8 0.77 15.01 29.18
N SER A 9 0.95 15.20 30.49
CA SER A 9 2.05 14.57 31.25
C SER A 9 1.91 13.05 31.42
N ARG A 10 0.70 12.49 31.23
CA ARG A 10 0.48 11.03 31.17
C ARG A 10 0.77 10.48 29.78
N LEU A 11 0.28 11.15 28.73
CA LEU A 11 0.50 10.75 27.33
C LEU A 11 1.99 10.71 26.95
N PHE A 12 2.80 11.62 27.49
CA PHE A 12 4.23 11.70 27.18
C PHE A 12 5.12 11.21 28.34
N SER A 13 4.65 10.21 29.07
CA SER A 13 5.42 9.56 30.14
C SER A 13 6.28 8.41 29.60
N PRO A 14 7.32 7.95 30.32
CA PRO A 14 8.08 6.76 29.94
C PRO A 14 7.23 5.50 29.79
N SER A 15 6.21 5.32 30.65
CA SER A 15 5.28 4.21 30.55
C SER A 15 4.43 4.27 29.28
N ALA A 16 4.00 5.48 28.89
CA ALA A 16 3.29 5.68 27.63
C ALA A 16 4.19 5.40 26.42
N ALA A 17 5.45 5.87 26.45
CA ALA A 17 6.42 5.57 25.41
C ALA A 17 6.63 4.04 25.24
N GLY A 18 6.76 3.31 26.36
CA GLY A 18 6.83 1.86 26.36
C GLY A 18 5.58 1.20 25.78
N LEU A 19 4.39 1.69 26.13
CA LEU A 19 3.13 1.23 25.52
C LEU A 19 3.11 1.47 24.01
N TYR A 20 3.55 2.64 23.54
CA TYR A 20 3.58 2.94 22.11
C TYR A 20 4.52 2.03 21.33
N ILE A 21 5.69 1.68 21.89
CA ILE A 21 6.59 0.69 21.30
C ILE A 21 5.93 -0.68 21.21
N LEU A 22 5.23 -1.11 22.26
CA LEU A 22 4.54 -2.41 22.25
C LEU A 22 3.41 -2.43 21.22
N LEU A 23 2.61 -1.37 21.14
CA LEU A 23 1.57 -1.23 20.12
C LEU A 23 2.16 -1.18 18.71
N PHE A 24 3.31 -0.52 18.53
CA PHE A 24 4.03 -0.51 17.26
C PHE A 24 4.48 -1.92 16.87
N ALA A 25 5.12 -2.66 17.79
CA ALA A 25 5.56 -4.04 17.55
C ALA A 25 4.39 -4.97 17.23
N LEU A 26 3.27 -4.83 17.95
CA LEU A 26 2.05 -5.58 17.66
C LEU A 26 1.46 -5.22 16.29
N ALA A 27 1.42 -3.92 15.95
CA ALA A 27 0.89 -3.44 14.68
C ALA A 27 1.70 -3.97 13.49
N ILE A 28 3.04 -3.94 13.54
CA ILE A 28 3.86 -4.49 12.46
C ILE A 28 3.74 -6.02 12.37
N GLY A 29 3.63 -6.72 13.50
CA GLY A 29 3.42 -8.16 13.49
C GLY A 29 2.07 -8.56 12.87
N VAL A 30 0.99 -7.85 13.23
CA VAL A 30 -0.32 -8.03 12.61
C VAL A 30 -0.28 -7.64 11.12
N ALA A 31 0.46 -6.59 10.74
CA ALA A 31 0.61 -6.20 9.35
C ALA A 31 1.24 -7.30 8.49
N THR A 32 2.21 -8.06 9.02
CA THR A 32 2.80 -9.21 8.32
C THR A 32 1.74 -10.27 7.98
N PHE A 33 0.83 -10.58 8.91
CA PHE A 33 -0.26 -11.53 8.64
C PHE A 33 -1.29 -10.97 7.66
N ILE A 34 -1.64 -9.68 7.79
CA ILE A 34 -2.54 -9.01 6.83
C ILE A 34 -1.93 -9.04 5.42
N GLU A 35 -0.63 -8.79 5.31
CA GLU A 35 0.09 -8.84 4.03
C GLU A 35 0.07 -10.25 3.43
N ASN A 36 0.27 -11.28 4.25
CA ASN A 36 0.23 -12.66 3.79
C ASN A 36 -1.15 -13.06 3.26
N ASP A 37 -2.22 -12.70 3.98
CA ASP A 37 -3.57 -13.19 3.68
C ASP A 37 -4.30 -12.34 2.64
N PHE A 38 -4.03 -11.03 2.63
CA PHE A 38 -4.75 -10.05 1.80
C PHE A 38 -3.83 -9.31 0.82
N GLY A 39 -2.52 -9.50 0.89
CA GLY A 39 -1.54 -8.85 0.01
C GLY A 39 -1.04 -7.50 0.53
N THR A 40 0.04 -7.02 -0.07
CA THR A 40 0.76 -5.81 0.35
C THR A 40 -0.12 -4.56 0.34
N SER A 41 -1.04 -4.41 -0.62
CA SER A 41 -1.93 -3.24 -0.70
C SER A 41 -2.85 -3.12 0.53
N ALA A 42 -3.30 -4.25 1.09
CA ALA A 42 -4.11 -4.28 2.32
C ALA A 42 -3.31 -3.87 3.55
N ALA A 43 -2.12 -4.43 3.74
CA ALA A 43 -1.25 -4.07 4.86
C ALA A 43 -0.86 -2.58 4.82
N GLN A 44 -0.54 -2.08 3.62
CA GLN A 44 -0.30 -0.66 3.39
C GLN A 44 -1.52 0.18 3.78
N LYS A 45 -2.71 -0.12 3.25
CA LYS A 45 -3.91 0.67 3.49
C LYS A 45 -4.32 0.69 4.97
N ILE A 46 -4.29 -0.47 5.63
CA ILE A 46 -4.85 -0.63 6.97
C ILE A 46 -3.85 -0.22 8.06
N VAL A 47 -2.55 -0.47 7.85
CA VAL A 47 -1.52 -0.23 8.86
C VAL A 47 -0.56 0.85 8.38
N PHE A 48 0.33 0.56 7.43
CA PHE A 48 1.50 1.40 7.18
C PHE A 48 1.17 2.81 6.67
N ARG A 49 0.19 2.97 5.78
CA ARG A 49 -0.29 4.25 5.24
C ARG A 49 -1.46 4.85 6.03
N SER A 50 -1.96 4.16 7.05
CA SER A 50 -3.09 4.62 7.84
C SER A 50 -2.75 5.82 8.75
N ARG A 51 -3.75 6.66 9.04
CA ARG A 51 -3.60 7.82 9.94
C ARG A 51 -3.42 7.42 11.40
N TRP A 52 -3.96 6.28 11.83
CA TRP A 52 -3.85 5.84 13.22
C TRP A 52 -2.43 5.36 13.54
N PHE A 53 -1.79 4.65 12.61
CA PHE A 53 -0.42 4.17 12.77
C PHE A 53 0.55 5.35 12.75
N GLU A 54 0.31 6.33 11.88
CA GLU A 54 1.06 7.58 11.87
C GLU A 54 0.92 8.35 13.18
N LEU A 55 -0.31 8.45 13.72
CA LEU A 55 -0.54 9.08 15.03
C LEU A 55 0.21 8.34 16.15
N LEU A 56 0.23 7.01 16.12
CA LEU A 56 0.99 6.19 17.08
C LEU A 56 2.50 6.53 17.03
N LEU A 57 3.09 6.59 15.83
CA LEU A 57 4.49 6.96 15.64
C LEU A 57 4.79 8.40 16.08
N LEU A 58 3.88 9.33 15.81
CA LEU A 58 4.00 10.72 16.25
C LEU A 58 3.94 10.83 17.77
N LEU A 59 2.98 10.16 18.42
CA LEU A 59 2.88 10.12 19.88
C LEU A 59 4.16 9.52 20.49
N PHE A 60 4.69 8.46 19.89
CA PHE A 60 5.95 7.87 20.31
C PHE A 60 7.12 8.87 20.18
N GLY A 61 7.29 9.50 19.02
CA GLY A 61 8.36 10.49 18.78
C GLY A 61 8.29 11.69 19.74
N VAL A 62 7.10 12.26 19.95
CA VAL A 62 6.91 13.37 20.90
C VAL A 62 7.20 12.93 22.33
N SER A 63 6.85 11.68 22.70
CA SER A 63 7.18 11.15 24.03
C SER A 63 8.69 11.04 24.27
N LEU A 64 9.48 10.68 23.24
CA LEU A 64 10.94 10.63 23.33
C LEU A 64 11.52 12.03 23.57
N ILE A 65 11.06 13.01 22.79
CA ILE A 65 11.50 14.41 22.93
C ILE A 65 11.14 14.95 24.31
N ALA A 66 9.90 14.74 24.77
CA ALA A 66 9.46 15.17 26.09
C ALA A 66 10.31 14.55 27.22
N ASN A 67 10.66 13.27 27.10
CA ASN A 67 11.48 12.57 28.08
C ASN A 67 12.93 13.09 28.13
N ILE A 68 13.52 13.50 26.99
CA ILE A 68 14.85 14.14 26.96
C ILE A 68 14.89 15.36 27.88
N PHE A 69 13.90 16.26 27.76
CA PHE A 69 13.83 17.47 28.57
C PHE A 69 13.42 17.19 30.01
N ARG A 70 12.41 16.33 30.23
CA ARG A 70 11.89 15.99 31.56
C ARG A 70 12.96 15.39 32.47
N PHE A 71 13.80 14.51 31.93
CA PHE A 71 14.87 13.84 32.70
C PHE A 71 16.24 14.48 32.54
N ARG A 72 16.32 15.65 31.86
CA ARG A 72 17.55 16.40 31.60
C ARG A 72 18.66 15.47 31.07
N LEU A 73 18.38 14.78 29.97
CA LEU A 73 19.27 13.75 29.42
C LEU A 73 20.54 14.31 28.75
N VAL A 74 20.61 15.62 28.50
CA VAL A 74 21.77 16.33 27.89
C VAL A 74 22.97 16.44 28.86
N GLN A 75 23.01 15.62 29.91
CA GLN A 75 24.14 15.54 30.83
C GLN A 75 25.17 14.53 30.31
N GLN A 76 26.47 14.84 30.43
CA GLN A 76 27.57 13.97 29.96
C GLN A 76 27.45 12.52 30.49
N LYS A 77 27.04 12.35 31.75
CA LYS A 77 26.85 11.04 32.38
C LYS A 77 25.73 10.19 31.74
N LYS A 78 24.87 10.78 30.90
CA LYS A 78 23.69 10.13 30.29
C LYS A 78 23.77 10.03 28.77
N TRP A 79 24.95 10.27 28.18
CA TRP A 79 25.13 10.25 26.73
C TRP A 79 24.68 8.95 26.08
N ALA A 80 24.93 7.79 26.68
CA ALA A 80 24.45 6.52 26.14
C ALA A 80 22.92 6.50 25.96
N ILE A 81 22.16 6.93 26.99
CA ILE A 81 20.69 6.97 26.95
C ILE A 81 20.20 8.07 25.99
N LEU A 82 20.88 9.22 25.97
CA LEU A 82 20.57 10.32 25.07
C LEU A 82 20.73 9.90 23.60
N THR A 83 21.84 9.25 23.26
CA THR A 83 22.11 8.75 21.90
C THR A 83 21.02 7.79 21.45
N PHE A 84 20.56 6.89 22.33
CA PHE A 84 19.45 5.98 22.00
C PHE A 84 18.17 6.74 21.64
N HIS A 85 17.81 7.77 22.41
CA HIS A 85 16.63 8.58 22.11
C HIS A 85 16.80 9.38 20.81
N LEU A 86 17.97 9.98 20.60
CA LEU A 86 18.27 10.74 19.39
C LEU A 86 18.24 9.84 18.15
N ALA A 87 18.77 8.61 18.23
CA ALA A 87 18.72 7.64 17.13
C ALA A 87 17.28 7.31 16.74
N MET A 88 16.40 7.03 17.71
CA MET A 88 14.98 6.77 17.43
C MET A 88 14.29 7.99 16.83
N ILE A 89 14.60 9.21 17.31
CA ILE A 89 14.05 10.44 16.73
C ILE A 89 14.51 10.61 15.27
N VAL A 90 15.80 10.39 14.98
CA VAL A 90 16.34 10.46 13.61
C VAL A 90 15.68 9.41 12.71
N ILE A 91 15.49 8.18 13.18
CA ILE A 91 14.80 7.12 12.44
C ILE A 91 13.35 7.53 12.15
N LEU A 92 12.62 8.05 13.12
CA LEU A 92 11.24 8.50 12.93
C LEU A 92 11.13 9.68 11.96
N LEU A 93 12.06 10.62 12.03
CA LEU A 93 12.14 11.74 11.08
C LEU A 93 12.43 11.23 9.67
N GLY A 94 13.38 10.32 9.51
CA GLY A 94 13.68 9.68 8.23
C GLY A 94 12.48 8.94 7.66
N ALA A 95 11.78 8.14 8.49
CA ALA A 95 10.55 7.46 8.11
C ALA A 95 9.45 8.44 7.67
N GLY A 96 9.31 9.58 8.37
CA GLY A 96 8.39 10.65 7.98
C GLY A 96 8.74 11.26 6.62
N ILE A 97 10.03 11.52 6.36
CA ILE A 97 10.48 12.04 5.07
C ILE A 97 10.17 11.03 3.95
N THR A 98 10.52 9.76 4.11
CA THR A 98 10.24 8.71 3.11
C THR A 98 8.74 8.56 2.85
N ARG A 99 7.90 8.65 3.88
CA ARG A 99 6.44 8.55 3.74
C ARG A 99 5.83 9.66 2.91
N TYR A 100 6.29 10.89 3.11
CA TYR A 100 5.64 12.09 2.55
C TYR A 100 6.26 12.56 1.23
N PHE A 101 7.54 12.26 1.02
CA PHE A 101 8.31 12.75 -0.13
C PHE A 101 9.03 11.62 -0.89
N GLY A 102 9.03 10.40 -0.35
CA GLY A 102 9.62 9.25 -1.04
C GLY A 102 8.77 8.78 -2.22
N GLN A 103 9.45 8.19 -3.19
CA GLN A 103 8.83 7.45 -4.28
C GLN A 103 9.30 6.00 -4.20
N GLU A 104 8.37 5.07 -4.32
CA GLU A 104 8.61 3.64 -4.20
C GLU A 104 8.31 2.96 -5.53
N GLY A 105 9.07 1.91 -5.84
CA GLY A 105 8.90 1.18 -7.09
C GLY A 105 9.95 0.09 -7.30
N MET A 106 9.82 -0.61 -8.42
CA MET A 106 10.73 -1.66 -8.83
C MET A 106 11.58 -1.22 -10.00
N MET A 107 12.89 -1.30 -9.84
CA MET A 107 13.86 -1.06 -10.91
C MET A 107 14.44 -2.40 -11.36
N HIS A 108 14.18 -2.78 -12.61
CA HIS A 108 14.76 -3.99 -13.18
C HIS A 108 16.14 -3.69 -13.78
N ILE A 109 17.19 -4.23 -13.18
CA ILE A 109 18.57 -4.07 -13.65
C ILE A 109 19.10 -5.46 -14.05
N ARG A 110 19.62 -5.57 -15.27
CA ARG A 110 20.31 -6.79 -15.73
C ARG A 110 21.76 -6.79 -15.23
N GLU A 111 22.34 -7.98 -15.08
CA GLU A 111 23.78 -8.11 -14.83
C GLU A 111 24.58 -7.33 -15.89
N ASP A 112 25.62 -6.62 -15.44
CA ASP A 112 26.45 -5.71 -16.23
C ASP A 112 25.70 -4.53 -16.91
N GLY A 113 24.44 -4.27 -16.51
CA GLY A 113 23.62 -3.18 -17.05
C GLY A 113 23.38 -2.03 -16.07
N SER A 114 22.77 -0.96 -16.58
CA SER A 114 22.23 0.16 -15.79
C SER A 114 20.80 0.48 -16.25
N SER A 115 19.96 0.97 -15.33
CA SER A 115 18.62 1.50 -15.62
C SER A 115 18.50 2.93 -15.10
N ASP A 116 17.88 3.81 -15.87
CA ASP A 116 17.54 5.18 -15.48
C ASP A 116 16.02 5.37 -15.25
N TYR A 117 15.26 4.28 -15.30
CA TYR A 117 13.82 4.27 -15.03
C TYR A 117 13.45 3.16 -14.03
N PHE A 118 12.31 3.33 -13.36
CA PHE A 118 11.72 2.34 -12.47
C PHE A 118 10.20 2.33 -12.60
N LEU A 119 9.58 1.19 -12.30
CA LEU A 119 8.13 1.02 -12.27
C LEU A 119 7.60 1.44 -10.89
N SER A 120 6.73 2.44 -10.83
CA SER A 120 6.14 2.90 -9.57
C SER A 120 5.33 1.81 -8.87
N SER A 121 5.40 1.78 -7.54
CA SER A 121 4.53 0.94 -6.69
C SER A 121 3.15 1.55 -6.49
N GLU A 122 2.94 2.82 -6.87
CA GLU A 122 1.63 3.45 -6.81
C GLU A 122 0.68 2.88 -7.87
N THR A 123 -0.55 2.59 -7.45
CA THR A 123 -1.60 2.12 -8.37
C THR A 123 -2.32 3.31 -8.96
N PHE A 124 -2.54 3.29 -10.27
CA PHE A 124 -3.29 4.33 -10.97
C PHE A 124 -4.52 3.75 -11.66
N LEU A 125 -5.65 4.45 -11.54
CA LEU A 125 -6.79 4.25 -12.42
C LEU A 125 -6.53 5.05 -13.71
N GLN A 126 -6.26 4.33 -14.79
CA GLN A 126 -6.02 4.91 -16.10
C GLN A 126 -7.32 4.88 -16.92
N MET A 127 -7.68 6.03 -17.47
CA MET A 127 -8.87 6.20 -18.31
C MET A 127 -8.46 6.85 -19.62
N GLU A 128 -8.76 6.18 -20.73
CA GLU A 128 -8.61 6.73 -22.08
C GLU A 128 -10.01 6.95 -22.67
N VAL A 129 -10.31 8.18 -23.06
CA VAL A 129 -11.57 8.58 -23.68
C VAL A 129 -11.28 9.06 -25.09
N GLN A 130 -11.89 8.41 -26.08
CA GLN A 130 -11.81 8.83 -27.47
C GLN A 130 -13.09 9.57 -27.88
N ASP A 131 -12.94 10.83 -28.27
CA ASP A 131 -14.00 11.66 -28.84
C ASP A 131 -13.66 12.04 -30.29
N ARG A 132 -14.24 11.28 -31.24
CA ARG A 132 -13.92 11.37 -32.68
C ARG A 132 -12.40 11.19 -32.91
N ASP A 133 -11.71 12.26 -33.31
CA ASP A 133 -10.26 12.28 -33.58
C ASP A 133 -9.43 12.70 -32.35
N GLN A 134 -10.06 13.13 -31.25
CA GLN A 134 -9.37 13.56 -30.04
C GLN A 134 -9.32 12.42 -29.02
N LYS A 135 -8.13 12.20 -28.45
CA LYS A 135 -7.89 11.26 -27.35
C LYS A 135 -7.57 12.03 -26.07
N TYR A 136 -8.26 11.67 -25.00
CA TYR A 136 -8.02 12.16 -23.65
C TYR A 136 -7.51 11.01 -22.81
N ALA A 137 -6.41 11.20 -22.08
CA ALA A 137 -5.89 10.21 -21.15
C ALA A 137 -5.77 10.85 -19.76
N VAL A 138 -6.28 10.16 -18.76
CA VAL A 138 -6.23 10.56 -17.35
C VAL A 138 -5.66 9.39 -16.54
N ALA A 139 -4.80 9.69 -15.58
CA ALA A 139 -4.27 8.73 -14.62
C ALA A 139 -4.47 9.29 -13.22
N GLU A 140 -5.35 8.67 -12.44
CA GLU A 140 -5.58 9.04 -11.05
C GLU A 140 -4.90 8.07 -10.09
N PRO A 141 -4.13 8.53 -9.10
CA PRO A 141 -3.61 7.64 -8.06
C PRO A 141 -4.76 7.09 -7.21
N VAL A 142 -4.77 5.78 -7.00
CA VAL A 142 -5.78 5.09 -6.21
C VAL A 142 -5.14 4.16 -5.19
N HIS A 143 -5.77 4.04 -4.03
CA HIS A 143 -5.34 3.13 -2.95
C HIS A 143 -6.40 2.06 -2.73
N PHE A 144 -6.66 1.29 -3.79
CA PHE A 144 -7.52 0.12 -3.70
C PHE A 144 -6.78 -1.03 -3.04
N ALA A 145 -7.48 -1.72 -2.14
CA ALA A 145 -6.93 -2.87 -1.44
C ALA A 145 -8.00 -3.95 -1.29
N SER A 146 -7.58 -5.20 -1.22
CA SER A 146 -8.44 -6.36 -1.01
C SER A 146 -9.19 -6.35 0.32
N LEU A 147 -8.61 -5.69 1.35
CA LEU A 147 -9.20 -5.57 2.68
C LEU A 147 -9.49 -4.11 3.02
N GLY A 148 -10.65 -3.87 3.61
CA GLY A 148 -11.17 -2.54 3.95
C GLY A 148 -12.15 -2.00 2.92
N LYS A 149 -12.45 -0.70 2.98
CA LYS A 149 -13.38 -0.04 2.05
C LYS A 149 -12.62 0.64 0.92
N ASN A 150 -13.02 0.38 -0.32
CA ASN A 150 -12.57 1.10 -1.50
C ASN A 150 -13.68 2.04 -1.97
N SER A 151 -13.30 3.23 -2.38
CA SER A 151 -14.22 4.22 -2.92
C SER A 151 -13.45 5.10 -3.88
N PHE A 152 -14.08 5.46 -4.99
CA PHE A 152 -13.56 6.43 -5.94
C PHE A 152 -14.75 7.11 -6.58
N GLN A 153 -14.74 8.44 -6.62
CA GLN A 153 -15.76 9.22 -7.28
C GLN A 153 -15.13 10.52 -7.77
N GLN A 154 -15.14 10.74 -9.09
CA GLN A 154 -14.58 11.93 -9.71
C GLN A 154 -15.33 12.26 -10.99
N SER A 155 -15.42 13.54 -11.33
CA SER A 155 -16.05 14.01 -12.57
C SER A 155 -15.02 14.70 -13.45
N TYR A 156 -15.04 14.37 -14.75
CA TYR A 156 -14.10 14.88 -15.74
C TYR A 156 -14.85 15.55 -16.88
N LEU A 157 -14.23 16.52 -17.52
CA LEU A 157 -14.78 17.18 -18.69
C LEU A 157 -14.01 16.73 -19.94
N PHE A 158 -14.65 15.98 -20.83
CA PHE A 158 -14.08 15.54 -22.11
C PHE A 158 -14.89 16.11 -23.26
N GLY A 159 -14.27 16.89 -24.14
CA GLY A 159 -14.98 17.49 -25.29
C GLY A 159 -16.21 18.33 -24.90
N GLY A 160 -16.21 18.96 -23.72
CA GLY A 160 -17.34 19.72 -23.18
C GLY A 160 -18.47 18.89 -22.57
N ARG A 161 -18.32 17.56 -22.46
CA ARG A 161 -19.24 16.65 -21.77
C ARG A 161 -18.66 16.21 -20.43
N GLU A 162 -19.47 16.32 -19.38
CA GLU A 162 -19.10 15.83 -18.05
C GLU A 162 -19.30 14.31 -17.98
N VAL A 163 -18.25 13.61 -17.57
CA VAL A 163 -18.25 12.16 -17.33
C VAL A 163 -17.93 11.93 -15.87
N ARG A 164 -18.90 11.40 -15.13
CA ARG A 164 -18.72 10.97 -13.74
C ARG A 164 -18.27 9.52 -13.71
N VAL A 165 -17.20 9.26 -12.98
CA VAL A 165 -16.64 7.94 -12.77
C VAL A 165 -16.75 7.60 -11.30
N GLU A 166 -17.35 6.46 -11.00
CA GLU A 166 -17.55 5.96 -9.65
C GLU A 166 -17.17 4.48 -9.56
N LEU A 167 -16.50 4.10 -8.47
CA LEU A 167 -16.21 2.71 -8.19
C LEU A 167 -17.44 2.04 -7.58
N GLU A 168 -18.06 1.15 -8.34
CA GLU A 168 -19.19 0.34 -7.88
C GLU A 168 -18.73 -0.84 -7.00
N ASN A 169 -17.79 -1.64 -7.50
CA ASN A 169 -17.25 -2.78 -6.77
C ASN A 169 -15.77 -3.00 -7.09
N PHE A 170 -15.02 -3.53 -6.13
CA PHE A 170 -13.61 -3.89 -6.28
C PHE A 170 -13.42 -5.38 -6.02
N ILE A 171 -13.02 -6.12 -7.06
CA ILE A 171 -12.71 -7.55 -6.97
C ILE A 171 -11.18 -7.69 -6.98
N PRO A 172 -10.54 -7.97 -5.83
CA PRO A 172 -9.11 -8.21 -5.80
C PRO A 172 -8.78 -9.56 -6.46
N ASN A 173 -7.72 -9.58 -7.28
CA ASN A 173 -7.17 -10.80 -7.89
C ASN A 173 -8.23 -11.72 -8.53
N PRO A 174 -9.03 -11.23 -9.49
CA PRO A 174 -10.06 -12.03 -10.12
C PRO A 174 -9.42 -13.24 -10.82
N GLN A 175 -10.01 -14.42 -10.60
CA GLN A 175 -9.62 -15.64 -11.29
C GLN A 175 -10.73 -16.06 -12.24
N GLU A 176 -10.37 -16.40 -13.47
CA GLU A 176 -11.30 -17.00 -14.41
C GLU A 176 -11.51 -18.47 -14.03
N ILE A 177 -12.76 -18.80 -13.67
CA ILE A 177 -13.17 -20.17 -13.38
C ILE A 177 -14.27 -20.59 -14.33
N LEU A 178 -14.25 -21.87 -14.72
CA LEU A 178 -15.28 -22.46 -15.54
C LEU A 178 -16.45 -22.86 -14.63
N VAL A 179 -17.64 -22.37 -14.94
CA VAL A 179 -18.88 -22.66 -14.21
C VAL A 179 -19.86 -23.38 -15.13
N GLU A 180 -20.65 -24.28 -14.59
CA GLU A 180 -21.74 -24.90 -15.33
C GLU A 180 -22.88 -23.88 -15.50
N ASP A 181 -23.30 -23.69 -16.75
CA ASP A 181 -24.40 -22.79 -17.12
C ASP A 181 -25.20 -23.48 -18.23
N GLU A 182 -26.52 -23.62 -18.03
CA GLU A 182 -27.44 -24.23 -19.01
C GLU A 182 -27.44 -23.47 -20.35
N GLN A 183 -27.13 -22.18 -20.32
CA GLN A 183 -27.01 -21.32 -21.51
C GLN A 183 -25.55 -21.07 -21.90
N GLY A 184 -24.61 -21.73 -21.22
CA GLY A 184 -23.18 -21.56 -21.44
C GLY A 184 -22.69 -22.16 -22.76
N VAL A 185 -21.55 -21.68 -23.23
CA VAL A 185 -20.87 -22.26 -24.40
C VAL A 185 -19.99 -23.42 -23.93
N PRO A 186 -20.09 -24.63 -24.52
CA PRO A 186 -19.20 -25.74 -24.19
C PRO A 186 -17.74 -25.29 -24.31
N THR A 187 -16.99 -25.39 -23.21
CA THR A 187 -15.63 -24.85 -23.11
C THR A 187 -14.69 -25.91 -22.55
N LEU A 188 -13.59 -26.15 -23.26
CA LEU A 188 -12.54 -27.07 -22.84
C LEU A 188 -11.48 -26.30 -22.05
N LYS A 189 -11.17 -26.74 -20.83
CA LYS A 189 -10.01 -26.28 -20.09
C LYS A 189 -8.81 -27.16 -20.42
N VAL A 190 -7.85 -26.62 -21.16
CA VAL A 190 -6.58 -27.28 -21.48
C VAL A 190 -5.54 -26.84 -20.48
N VAL A 191 -4.84 -27.80 -19.86
CA VAL A 191 -3.78 -27.52 -18.88
C VAL A 191 -2.46 -28.07 -19.42
N ILE A 192 -1.44 -27.23 -19.50
CA ILE A 192 -0.12 -27.60 -20.04
C ILE A 192 0.96 -27.21 -19.04
N GLY A 193 1.96 -28.08 -18.86
CA GLY A 193 3.16 -27.76 -18.10
C GLY A 193 4.13 -26.91 -18.93
N GLY A 194 4.48 -25.73 -18.44
CA GLY A 194 5.41 -24.78 -19.03
C GLY A 194 6.62 -24.46 -18.17
N GLU A 195 7.54 -23.63 -18.68
CA GLU A 195 8.74 -23.19 -17.96
C GLU A 195 8.40 -22.45 -16.65
N ASN A 196 7.25 -21.77 -16.62
CA ASN A 196 6.75 -21.07 -15.42
C ASN A 196 5.73 -21.91 -14.63
N GLY A 197 5.66 -23.22 -14.87
CA GLY A 197 4.74 -24.14 -14.20
C GLY A 197 3.44 -24.38 -14.98
N ARG A 198 2.33 -24.55 -14.25
CA ARG A 198 1.02 -24.91 -14.82
C ARG A 198 0.41 -23.72 -15.56
N GLU A 199 0.20 -23.87 -16.87
CA GLU A 199 -0.52 -22.92 -17.71
C GLU A 199 -1.93 -23.48 -18.03
N GLU A 200 -2.94 -22.62 -17.95
CA GLU A 200 -4.33 -22.99 -18.23
C GLU A 200 -4.89 -22.18 -19.39
N TYR A 201 -5.57 -22.84 -20.30
CA TYR A 201 -6.17 -22.25 -21.49
C TYR A 201 -7.64 -22.67 -21.56
N PHE A 202 -8.53 -21.73 -21.87
CA PHE A 202 -9.95 -22.00 -22.07
C PHE A 202 -10.28 -21.89 -23.56
N VAL A 203 -10.77 -22.98 -24.16
CA VAL A 203 -11.12 -23.04 -25.59
C VAL A 203 -12.62 -23.24 -25.70
N ARG A 204 -13.34 -22.23 -26.17
CA ARG A 204 -14.80 -22.31 -26.34
C ARG A 204 -15.12 -23.05 -27.63
N SER A 205 -16.29 -23.68 -27.68
CA SER A 205 -16.78 -24.34 -28.89
C SER A 205 -16.84 -23.34 -30.05
N GLY A 206 -16.12 -23.64 -31.14
CA GLY A 206 -15.98 -22.76 -32.31
C GLY A 206 -14.69 -21.94 -32.34
N ASP A 207 -13.97 -21.82 -31.23
CA ASP A 207 -12.68 -21.15 -31.18
C ASP A 207 -11.58 -22.01 -31.82
N ARG A 208 -10.59 -21.36 -32.40
CA ARG A 208 -9.30 -21.98 -32.77
C ARG A 208 -8.22 -21.35 -31.92
N ALA A 209 -7.65 -22.12 -31.01
CA ALA A 209 -6.56 -21.69 -30.15
C ALA A 209 -5.26 -22.35 -30.59
N ARG A 210 -4.19 -21.57 -30.79
CA ARG A 210 -2.85 -22.12 -31.03
C ARG A 210 -2.06 -22.05 -29.72
N ILE A 211 -1.79 -23.20 -29.12
CA ILE A 211 -1.13 -23.28 -27.81
C ILE A 211 0.26 -23.88 -28.00
N ARG A 212 1.32 -23.11 -27.70
CA ARG A 212 2.73 -23.51 -27.83
C ARG A 212 3.11 -24.09 -29.21
N GLY A 213 2.48 -23.58 -30.26
CA GLY A 213 2.73 -24.01 -31.64
C GLY A 213 1.86 -25.18 -32.12
N THR A 214 1.13 -25.84 -31.22
CA THR A 214 0.13 -26.88 -31.52
C THR A 214 -1.24 -26.23 -31.72
N LEU A 215 -1.93 -26.60 -32.80
CA LEU A 215 -3.33 -26.20 -33.05
C LEU A 215 -4.30 -27.13 -32.34
#